data_AF-A0A2K3KDG9-F1
#
_entry.id   AF-A0A2K3KDG9-F1
#
_cell.length_a   1.000
_cell.length_b   1.000
_cell.length_c   1.000
_cell.angle_alpha   90.00
_cell.angle_beta   90.00
_cell.angle_gamma   90.00
#
_symmetry.space_group_name_H-M   'P 1'
#
loop_
_entity.id
_entity.type
_entity.pdbx_description
1 polymer ?
#
loop_
_entity_poly.entity_id
_entity_poly.type
_entity_poly.pdbx_seq_one_letter_code
_entity_poly.pdbx_strand_id
1 'polypeptide(L)'
;MYLAESGNLENNENLRMKYFPNSLTKNAFTWFTTLPPNSIHSWTQLERVFHEQFYMGQTKISLKELASVKRKNQESVDDYLNRFPLLKARCFTQVSEHELVEMAAGGLDYSIRKKLDTQYFRDMSQLADRVRQIE
;
A
#
# COMPACT_ATOMS: atom_id res chain seq x y z
N MET A 1 -31.78 3.49 34.19
CA MET A 1 -31.51 4.39 33.06
C MET A 1 -29.99 4.51 32.95
N TYR A 2 -29.42 3.84 31.93
CA TYR A 2 -27.98 3.72 31.67
C TYR A 2 -27.40 5.04 31.14
N LEU A 3 -26.47 5.70 31.84
CA LEU A 3 -25.51 6.68 31.27
C LEU A 3 -24.36 6.93 32.28
N ALA A 4 -23.36 6.04 32.34
CA ALA A 4 -22.17 6.29 33.14
C ALA A 4 -20.91 5.63 32.53
N GLU A 5 -20.70 5.77 31.21
CA GLU A 5 -19.43 5.35 30.57
C GLU A 5 -18.89 6.32 29.51
N SER A 6 -19.58 7.43 29.19
CA SER A 6 -19.13 8.37 28.14
C SER A 6 -17.87 9.17 28.51
N GLY A 7 -17.62 9.41 29.80
CA GLY A 7 -16.48 10.24 30.25
C GLY A 7 -15.10 9.62 30.00
N ASN A 8 -15.01 8.30 29.88
CA ASN A 8 -13.73 7.63 29.57
C ASN A 8 -13.41 7.64 28.07
N LEU A 9 -14.43 7.54 27.21
CA LEU A 9 -14.26 7.54 25.74
C LEU A 9 -13.90 8.94 25.23
N GLU A 10 -14.65 9.96 25.64
CA GLU A 10 -14.39 11.35 25.23
C GLU A 10 -13.02 11.83 25.71
N ASN A 11 -12.61 11.45 26.93
CA ASN A 11 -11.29 11.77 27.45
C ASN A 11 -10.17 11.07 26.65
N ASN A 12 -10.37 9.81 26.25
CA ASN A 12 -9.41 9.08 25.41
C ASN A 12 -9.30 9.71 24.01
N GLU A 13 -10.41 10.09 23.40
CA GLU A 13 -10.43 10.77 22.09
C GLU A 13 -9.75 12.14 22.14
N ASN A 14 -10.04 12.94 23.16
CA ASN A 14 -9.39 14.25 23.35
C ASN A 14 -7.87 14.10 23.55
N LEU A 15 -7.44 13.11 24.34
CA LEU A 15 -6.01 12.82 24.52
C LEU A 15 -5.37 12.38 23.20
N ARG A 16 -6.00 11.47 22.43
CA ARG A 16 -5.49 11.02 21.13
C ARG A 16 -5.34 12.19 20.15
N MET A 17 -6.36 13.04 20.01
CA MET A 17 -6.29 14.21 19.14
C MET A 17 -5.19 15.19 19.56
N LYS A 18 -4.94 15.34 20.87
CA LYS A 18 -3.88 16.20 21.40
C LYS A 18 -2.47 15.67 21.14
N TYR A 19 -2.25 14.35 21.23
CA TYR A 19 -0.93 13.75 21.02
C TYR A 19 -0.64 13.38 19.57
N PHE A 20 -1.66 13.28 18.72
CA PHE A 20 -1.50 12.91 17.33
C PHE A 20 -0.49 13.77 16.56
N PRO A 21 -0.49 15.11 16.64
CA PRO A 21 0.49 15.94 15.93
C PRO A 21 1.94 15.62 16.31
N ASN A 22 2.19 15.18 17.55
CA ASN A 22 3.53 14.81 18.02
C ASN A 22 4.02 13.47 17.44
N SER A 23 3.10 12.62 16.97
CA SER A 23 3.42 11.36 16.28
C SER A 23 3.69 11.53 14.77
N LEU A 24 3.37 12.69 14.20
CA LEU A 24 3.49 12.94 12.77
C LEU A 24 4.92 13.27 12.36
N THR A 25 5.39 12.68 11.25
CA THR A 25 6.64 13.06 10.59
C THR A 25 6.42 14.28 9.68
N LYS A 26 7.49 15.02 9.36
CA LYS A 26 7.47 16.35 8.68
C LYS A 26 6.34 16.56 7.66
N ASN A 27 6.17 15.66 6.70
CA ASN A 27 5.14 15.80 5.65
C ASN A 27 3.72 15.70 6.21
N ALA A 28 3.47 14.75 7.12
CA ALA A 28 2.19 14.59 7.79
C ALA A 28 1.88 15.73 8.76
N PHE A 29 2.89 16.23 9.47
CA PHE A 29 2.73 17.39 10.34
C PHE A 29 2.36 18.66 9.54
N THR A 30 3.09 18.91 8.44
CA THR A 30 2.81 20.05 7.54
C THR A 30 1.39 20.00 7.03
N TRP A 31 0.95 18.85 6.51
CA TRP A 31 -0.43 18.64 6.08
C TRP A 31 -1.43 18.94 7.20
N PHE A 32 -1.22 18.39 8.40
CA PHE A 32 -2.13 18.58 9.52
C PHE A 32 -2.28 20.07 9.88
N THR A 33 -1.18 20.84 9.83
CA THR A 33 -1.21 22.30 10.08
C THR A 33 -1.85 23.12 8.96
N THR A 34 -1.98 22.56 7.75
CA THR A 34 -2.65 23.23 6.61
C THR A 34 -4.17 22.99 6.57
N LEU A 35 -4.70 22.13 7.44
CA LEU A 35 -6.13 21.85 7.48
C LEU A 35 -6.91 23.08 7.98
N PRO A 36 -8.08 23.39 7.40
CA PRO A 36 -8.87 24.53 7.84
C PRO A 36 -9.32 24.37 9.29
N PRO A 37 -9.33 25.45 10.10
CA PRO A 37 -9.88 25.41 11.45
C PRO A 37 -11.34 24.95 11.41
N ASN A 38 -11.74 24.10 12.36
CA ASN A 38 -13.05 23.41 12.42
C ASN A 38 -13.28 22.34 11.33
N SER A 39 -12.24 21.80 10.68
CA SER A 39 -12.44 20.69 9.73
C SER A 39 -12.61 19.33 10.41
N ILE A 40 -12.13 19.18 11.64
CA ILE A 40 -12.04 17.88 12.33
C ILE A 40 -12.52 18.05 13.77
N HIS A 41 -13.62 17.37 14.12
CA HIS A 41 -14.28 17.48 15.42
C HIS A 41 -14.21 16.21 16.27
N SER A 42 -13.70 15.10 15.69
CA SER A 42 -13.57 13.82 16.40
C SER A 42 -12.33 13.06 15.95
N TRP A 43 -11.89 12.12 16.79
CA TRP A 43 -10.79 11.22 16.45
C TRP A 43 -11.09 10.42 15.18
N THR A 44 -12.30 9.89 15.07
CA THR A 44 -12.75 9.11 13.90
C THR A 44 -12.67 9.92 12.60
N GLN A 45 -12.99 11.22 12.64
CA GLN A 45 -12.88 12.08 11.49
C GLN A 45 -11.40 12.36 11.14
N LEU A 46 -10.56 12.56 12.16
CA LEU A 46 -9.11 12.75 11.98
C LEU A 46 -8.46 11.54 11.34
N GLU A 47 -8.74 10.36 11.88
CA GLU A 47 -8.26 9.07 11.38
C GLU A 47 -8.68 8.88 9.93
N ARG A 48 -9.96 9.10 9.60
CA ARG A 48 -10.46 8.98 8.22
C ARG A 48 -9.74 9.91 7.26
N VAL A 49 -9.60 11.19 7.60
CA VAL A 49 -9.00 12.21 6.73
C VAL A 49 -7.49 11.99 6.58
N PHE A 50 -6.82 11.54 7.64
CA PHE A 50 -5.43 11.11 7.59
C PHE A 50 -5.24 9.88 6.69
N HIS A 51 -6.10 8.87 6.84
CA HIS A 51 -6.11 7.72 5.95
C HIS A 51 -6.43 8.14 4.51
N GLU A 52 -7.37 9.04 4.26
CA GLU A 52 -7.65 9.53 2.90
C GLU A 52 -6.43 10.22 2.26
N GLN A 53 -5.70 11.02 3.04
CA GLN A 53 -4.59 11.83 2.53
C GLN A 53 -3.28 11.06 2.38
N PHE A 54 -2.93 10.20 3.35
CA PHE A 54 -1.66 9.45 3.34
C PHE A 54 -1.81 8.00 2.86
N TYR A 55 -3.00 7.43 2.99
CA TYR A 55 -3.25 6.03 2.65
C TYR A 55 -4.09 5.89 1.36
N MET A 56 -5.11 6.73 1.13
CA MET A 56 -5.92 6.71 -0.11
C MET A 56 -5.36 7.59 -1.23
N GLY A 57 -4.35 8.42 -0.97
CA GLY A 57 -3.48 8.97 -2.02
C GLY A 57 -2.77 7.87 -2.83
N GLN A 58 -2.74 6.64 -2.31
CA GLN A 58 -2.46 5.44 -3.08
C GLN A 58 -3.78 4.94 -3.69
N THR A 59 -4.01 5.27 -4.96
CA THR A 59 -5.15 4.76 -5.73
C THR A 59 -5.30 3.26 -5.52
N LYS A 60 -6.45 2.83 -4.99
CA LYS A 60 -6.78 1.40 -4.89
C LYS A 60 -6.68 0.81 -6.30
N ILE A 61 -5.92 -0.26 -6.45
CA ILE A 61 -5.84 -0.95 -7.72
C ILE A 61 -6.69 -2.21 -7.66
N SER A 62 -7.43 -2.48 -8.74
CA SER A 62 -8.17 -3.72 -8.87
C SER A 62 -7.21 -4.88 -9.14
N LEU A 63 -7.67 -6.12 -8.94
CA LEU A 63 -6.89 -7.31 -9.30
C LEU A 63 -6.53 -7.32 -10.80
N LYS A 64 -7.42 -6.82 -11.67
CA LYS A 64 -7.19 -6.71 -13.12
C LYS A 64 -6.08 -5.72 -13.44
N GLU A 65 -6.06 -4.59 -12.73
CA GLU A 65 -4.99 -3.60 -12.86
C GLU A 65 -3.67 -4.19 -12.42
N LEU A 66 -3.63 -4.87 -11.27
CA LEU A 66 -2.43 -5.57 -10.77
C LEU A 66 -1.90 -6.60 -11.78
N ALA A 67 -2.78 -7.44 -12.34
CA ALA A 67 -2.42 -8.45 -13.34
C ALA A 67 -1.94 -7.85 -14.67
N SER A 68 -2.32 -6.60 -14.95
CA SER A 68 -1.91 -5.87 -16.16
C SER A 68 -0.62 -5.07 -15.95
N VAL A 69 -0.02 -5.12 -14.76
CA VAL A 69 1.22 -4.40 -14.44
C VAL A 69 2.40 -5.02 -15.18
N LYS A 70 2.93 -4.27 -16.14
CA LYS A 70 4.13 -4.64 -16.90
C LYS A 70 5.35 -3.82 -16.44
N ARG A 71 6.53 -4.37 -16.69
CA ARG A 71 7.79 -3.63 -16.64
C ARG A 71 7.74 -2.49 -17.65
N LYS A 72 8.20 -1.30 -17.27
CA LYS A 72 8.28 -0.15 -18.18
C LYS A 72 9.57 -0.21 -18.99
N ASN A 73 9.56 0.33 -20.21
CA ASN A 73 10.71 0.28 -21.14
C ASN A 73 12.05 0.86 -20.61
N GLN A 74 12.03 1.61 -19.49
CA GLN A 74 13.23 2.19 -18.86
C GLN A 74 13.41 1.76 -17.39
N GLU A 75 12.53 0.90 -16.89
CA GLU A 75 12.56 0.43 -15.50
C GLU A 75 13.48 -0.81 -15.43
N SER A 76 14.36 -0.89 -14.43
CA SER A 76 15.15 -2.11 -14.19
C SER A 76 14.23 -3.25 -13.72
N VAL A 77 14.67 -4.50 -13.82
CA VAL A 77 13.91 -5.62 -13.25
C VAL A 77 13.74 -5.45 -11.75
N ASP A 78 14.79 -5.05 -11.04
CA ASP A 78 14.73 -4.85 -9.60
C ASP A 78 13.72 -3.75 -9.22
N ASP A 79 13.66 -2.65 -9.96
CA ASP A 79 12.66 -1.61 -9.74
C ASP A 79 11.24 -2.14 -9.96
N TYR A 80 11.03 -2.97 -10.99
CA TYR A 80 9.75 -3.62 -11.25
C TYR A 80 9.34 -4.56 -10.12
N LEU A 81 10.24 -5.42 -9.67
CA LEU A 81 9.99 -6.40 -8.62
C LEU A 81 9.85 -5.74 -7.24
N ASN A 82 10.47 -4.58 -7.00
CA ASN A 82 10.21 -3.77 -5.82
C ASN A 82 8.88 -3.03 -5.90
N ARG A 83 8.43 -2.62 -7.10
CA ARG A 83 7.16 -1.93 -7.31
C ARG A 83 5.95 -2.85 -7.22
N PHE A 84 6.07 -4.10 -7.68
CA PHE A 84 4.93 -5.02 -7.75
C PHE A 84 4.29 -5.32 -6.37
N PRO A 85 5.06 -5.62 -5.30
CA PRO A 85 4.52 -5.78 -3.94
C PRO A 85 3.86 -4.51 -3.40
N LEU A 86 4.41 -3.33 -3.72
CA LEU A 86 3.81 -2.04 -3.33
C LEU A 86 2.44 -1.83 -4.00
N LEU A 87 2.27 -2.34 -5.22
CA LEU A 87 0.98 -2.36 -5.91
C LEU A 87 0.04 -3.41 -5.31
N LYS A 88 0.54 -4.61 -4.97
CA LYS A 88 -0.27 -5.60 -4.24
C LYS A 88 -0.77 -5.07 -2.90
N ALA A 89 0.02 -4.28 -2.18
CA ALA A 89 -0.41 -3.65 -0.93
C ALA A 89 -1.61 -2.69 -1.11
N ARG A 90 -1.82 -2.16 -2.33
CA ARG A 90 -2.98 -1.34 -2.70
C ARG A 90 -4.17 -2.15 -3.23
N CYS A 91 -3.98 -3.45 -3.42
CA CYS A 91 -5.01 -4.39 -3.86
C CYS A 91 -5.50 -5.23 -2.68
N PHE A 92 -6.68 -4.88 -2.16
CA PHE A 92 -7.31 -5.53 -1.02
C PHE A 92 -7.92 -6.91 -1.34
N THR A 93 -7.82 -7.36 -2.58
CA THR A 93 -8.25 -8.70 -2.98
C THR A 93 -7.30 -9.75 -2.40
N GLN A 94 -7.88 -10.81 -1.84
CA GLN A 94 -7.15 -12.01 -1.42
C GLN A 94 -6.67 -12.73 -2.68
N VAL A 95 -5.36 -12.95 -2.77
CA VAL A 95 -4.70 -13.58 -3.92
C VAL A 95 -3.63 -14.50 -3.36
N SER A 96 -3.52 -15.70 -3.90
CA SER A 96 -2.52 -16.67 -3.47
C SER A 96 -1.12 -16.20 -3.87
N GLU A 97 -0.08 -16.55 -3.12
CA GLU A 97 1.30 -16.16 -3.46
C GLU A 97 1.69 -16.61 -4.88
N HIS A 98 1.31 -17.83 -5.25
CA HIS A 98 1.50 -18.35 -6.61
C HIS A 98 0.89 -17.46 -7.70
N GLU A 99 -0.36 -17.03 -7.53
CA GLU A 99 -1.04 -16.16 -8.50
C GLU A 99 -0.35 -14.79 -8.63
N LEU A 100 0.20 -14.27 -7.52
CA LEU A 100 0.99 -13.03 -7.57
C LEU A 100 2.26 -13.19 -8.37
N VAL A 101 2.94 -14.32 -8.21
CA VAL A 101 4.16 -14.64 -8.93
C VAL A 101 3.88 -14.84 -10.42
N GLU A 102 2.77 -15.49 -10.79
CA GLU A 102 2.34 -15.62 -12.19
C GLU A 102 2.01 -14.24 -12.81
N MET A 103 1.31 -13.38 -12.08
CA MET A 103 1.01 -12.01 -12.53
C MET A 103 2.29 -11.19 -12.73
N ALA A 104 3.23 -11.27 -11.79
CA ALA A 104 4.52 -10.58 -11.88
C ALA A 104 5.37 -11.13 -13.04
N ALA A 105 5.44 -12.46 -13.21
CA ALA A 105 6.15 -13.09 -14.31
C ALA A 105 5.54 -12.75 -15.68
N GLY A 106 4.21 -12.64 -15.75
CA GLY A 106 3.48 -12.23 -16.96
C GLY A 106 3.75 -10.78 -17.37
N GLY A 107 4.13 -9.92 -16.42
CA GLY A 107 4.47 -8.52 -16.64
C GLY A 107 5.90 -8.26 -17.11
N LEU A 108 6.77 -9.28 -17.12
CA LEU A 108 8.14 -9.19 -17.60
C LEU A 108 8.23 -9.20 -19.13
N ASP A 109 9.39 -8.78 -19.66
CA ASP A 109 9.67 -8.80 -21.09
C ASP A 109 9.57 -10.22 -21.66
N TYR A 110 9.11 -10.32 -22.91
CA TYR A 110 8.95 -11.62 -23.59
C TYR A 110 10.22 -12.48 -23.56
N SER A 111 11.39 -11.86 -23.73
CA SER A 111 12.70 -12.53 -23.70
C SER A 111 13.01 -13.17 -22.34
N ILE A 112 12.57 -12.54 -21.25
CA ILE A 112 12.73 -13.04 -19.89
C ILE A 112 11.67 -14.12 -19.63
N ARG A 113 10.40 -13.82 -19.94
CA ARG A 113 9.27 -14.74 -19.75
C ARG A 113 9.50 -16.09 -20.42
N LYS A 114 10.03 -16.10 -21.66
CA LYS A 114 10.37 -17.34 -22.39
C LYS A 114 11.40 -18.21 -21.64
N LYS A 115 12.32 -17.60 -20.90
CA LYS A 115 13.32 -18.31 -20.08
C LYS A 115 12.77 -18.76 -18.73
N LEU A 116 11.66 -18.17 -18.28
CA LEU A 116 10.94 -18.50 -17.04
C LEU A 116 9.86 -19.57 -17.24
N ASP A 117 9.31 -19.71 -18.46
CA ASP A 117 8.17 -20.58 -18.83
C ASP A 117 8.34 -22.06 -18.42
N THR A 118 9.59 -22.50 -18.18
CA THR A 118 9.91 -23.87 -17.75
C THR A 118 10.02 -24.06 -16.23
N GLN A 119 9.82 -23.00 -15.44
CA GLN A 119 10.05 -23.02 -14.00
C GLN A 119 8.83 -22.57 -13.21
N TYR A 120 8.52 -23.37 -12.18
CA TYR A 120 7.50 -23.04 -11.19
C TYR A 120 8.14 -22.26 -10.05
N PHE A 121 7.63 -21.07 -9.76
CA PHE A 121 8.12 -20.21 -8.69
C PHE A 121 7.10 -20.20 -7.54
N ARG A 122 7.55 -20.54 -6.33
CA ARG A 122 6.69 -20.55 -5.14
C ARG A 122 6.47 -19.18 -4.52
N ASP A 123 7.43 -18.27 -4.72
CA ASP A 123 7.47 -16.96 -4.08
C ASP A 123 8.17 -15.92 -4.97
N MET A 124 7.95 -14.65 -4.65
CA MET A 124 8.52 -13.53 -5.41
C MET A 124 10.05 -13.47 -5.32
N SER A 125 10.66 -14.03 -4.28
CA SER A 125 12.11 -14.01 -4.09
C SER A 125 12.79 -14.94 -5.11
N GLN A 126 12.26 -16.15 -5.28
CA GLN A 126 12.74 -17.09 -6.31
C GLN A 126 12.59 -16.53 -7.72
N LEU A 127 11.47 -15.84 -8.00
CA LEU A 127 11.30 -15.13 -9.27
C LEU A 127 12.40 -14.07 -9.43
N ALA A 128 12.64 -13.24 -8.41
CA ALA A 128 13.64 -12.18 -8.45
C ALA A 128 15.06 -12.69 -8.70
N ASP A 129 15.48 -13.70 -7.93
CA ASP A 129 16.81 -14.30 -8.10
C ASP A 129 16.98 -14.91 -9.48
N ARG A 130 15.92 -15.51 -10.02
CA ARG A 130 16.00 -16.11 -11.36
C ARG A 130 16.05 -15.06 -12.46
N VAL A 131 15.29 -13.97 -12.35
CA VAL A 131 15.33 -12.91 -13.37
C VAL A 131 16.69 -12.20 -13.36
N ARG A 132 17.29 -11.98 -12.18
CA ARG A 132 18.65 -11.41 -12.06
C ARG A 132 19.75 -12.26 -12.70
N GLN A 133 19.54 -13.57 -12.82
CA GLN A 133 20.46 -14.47 -13.54
C GLN A 133 20.25 -14.48 -15.06
N ILE A 134 19.12 -13.96 -15.52
CA ILE A 134 18.68 -14.03 -16.92
C ILE A 134 18.97 -12.73 -17.68
N GLU A 135 18.88 -11.59 -16.99
CA GLU A 135 19.29 -10.26 -17.45
C GLU A 135 20.81 -10.15 -17.55
#